data_AF-A0A269PG02-F1
#
_entry.id   AF-A0A269PG02-F1
#
_cell.length_a   1.000
_cell.length_b   1.000
_cell.length_c   1.000
_cell.angle_alpha   90.00
_cell.angle_beta   90.00
_cell.angle_gamma   90.00
#
_symmetry.space_group_name_H-M   'P 1'
#
loop_
_entity.id
_entity.type
_entity.pdbx_description
1 polymer ?
#
loop_
_entity_poly.entity_id
_entity_poly.type
_entity_poly.pdbx_seq_one_letter_code
_entity_poly.pdbx_strand_id
1 'polypeptide(L)'
;MKRTVALVALLPLAACAPSQDLQEHLLHDAPFTLADVARESTGKTVDRAYAWCPYHDASQAAALGFNEQDFFSINRNPSAWETRTGIGLIFTDGSSSVEWFEPEEINACGNGIESGTELDPGAELRTHVEKVGYSGSSSGIDQREVRVLER
;
A
#
# COMPACT_ATOMS: atom_id res chain seq x y z
N MET A 1 57.93 -7.66 4.94
CA MET A 1 57.18 -6.99 6.04
C MET A 1 56.20 -5.99 5.45
N LYS A 2 55.03 -5.85 6.09
CA LYS A 2 53.89 -4.96 5.80
C LYS A 2 52.88 -5.45 4.74
N ARG A 3 51.94 -6.28 5.20
CA ARG A 3 50.63 -6.47 4.56
C ARG A 3 49.67 -5.46 5.21
N THR A 4 49.22 -4.49 4.43
CA THR A 4 48.21 -3.51 4.87
C THR A 4 46.83 -4.15 4.68
N VAL A 5 46.15 -4.46 5.77
CA VAL A 5 44.75 -4.91 5.74
C VAL A 5 43.89 -3.65 5.78
N ALA A 6 43.24 -3.33 4.67
CA ALA A 6 42.24 -2.26 4.63
C ALA A 6 40.94 -2.79 5.25
N LEU A 7 40.59 -2.25 6.43
CA LEU A 7 39.30 -2.46 7.07
C LEU A 7 38.24 -1.68 6.27
N VAL A 8 37.40 -2.38 5.54
CA VAL A 8 36.20 -1.79 4.93
C VAL A 8 35.13 -1.75 6.03
N ALA A 9 34.91 -0.57 6.60
CA ALA A 9 33.80 -0.33 7.51
C ALA A 9 32.52 -0.20 6.68
N LEU A 10 31.70 -1.26 6.66
CA LEU A 10 30.32 -1.21 6.21
C LEU A 10 29.48 -0.53 7.31
N LEU A 11 29.11 0.72 7.08
CA LEU A 11 28.07 1.41 7.86
C LEU A 11 26.70 0.90 7.37
N PRO A 12 25.87 0.24 8.20
CA PRO A 12 24.49 -0.02 7.84
C PRO A 12 23.75 1.32 7.86
N LEU A 13 23.32 1.78 6.68
CA LEU A 13 22.32 2.83 6.55
C LEU A 13 21.01 2.27 7.13
N ALA A 14 20.75 2.57 8.40
CA ALA A 14 19.41 2.49 8.96
C ALA A 14 18.58 3.61 8.34
N ALA A 15 18.12 3.40 7.12
CA ALA A 15 17.08 4.22 6.50
C ALA A 15 15.75 3.75 7.09
N CYS A 16 15.30 4.43 8.13
CA CYS A 16 13.91 4.36 8.58
C CYS A 16 13.11 5.27 7.63
N ALA A 17 12.83 4.77 6.43
CA ALA A 17 11.80 5.35 5.57
C ALA A 17 10.44 4.76 6.01
N PRO A 18 9.34 5.53 5.99
CA PRO A 18 8.01 4.95 6.13
C PRO A 18 7.81 3.93 5.01
N SER A 19 7.25 2.77 5.33
CA SER A 19 7.06 1.62 4.45
C SER A 19 6.54 2.03 3.06
N GLN A 20 7.43 2.08 2.07
CA GLN A 20 7.10 2.14 0.64
C GLN A 20 7.15 0.74 0.01
N ASP A 21 7.33 -0.29 0.85
CA ASP A 21 7.63 -1.64 0.39
C ASP A 21 6.43 -2.23 -0.37
N LEU A 22 5.19 -1.97 0.05
CA LEU A 22 4.03 -2.49 -0.68
C LEU A 22 3.78 -1.72 -1.98
N GLN A 23 3.91 -0.39 -1.98
CA GLN A 23 3.85 0.42 -3.20
C GLN A 23 4.89 -0.03 -4.24
N GLU A 24 6.13 -0.27 -3.83
CA GLU A 24 7.17 -0.76 -4.75
C GLU A 24 6.77 -2.09 -5.38
N HIS A 25 6.30 -3.05 -4.58
CA HIS A 25 5.83 -4.35 -5.09
C HIS A 25 4.65 -4.21 -6.06
N LEU A 26 3.68 -3.34 -5.76
CA LEU A 26 2.52 -3.09 -6.63
C LEU A 26 2.88 -2.44 -7.97
N LEU A 27 3.98 -1.69 -8.03
CA LEU A 27 4.49 -1.07 -9.26
C LEU A 27 5.29 -2.05 -10.13
N HIS A 28 5.75 -3.16 -9.57
CA HIS A 28 6.46 -4.22 -10.28
C HIS A 28 5.51 -5.31 -10.80
N ASP A 29 5.86 -5.93 -11.93
CA ASP A 29 5.06 -7.02 -12.54
C ASP A 29 5.33 -8.41 -11.91
N ALA A 30 6.17 -8.48 -10.89
CA ALA A 30 6.49 -9.75 -10.23
C ALA A 30 5.35 -10.15 -9.28
N PRO A 31 4.87 -11.40 -9.31
CA PRO A 31 3.92 -11.89 -8.33
C PRO A 31 4.48 -11.81 -6.91
N PHE A 32 3.65 -11.38 -5.96
CA PHE A 32 3.99 -11.36 -4.54
C PHE A 32 2.75 -11.65 -3.70
N THR A 33 2.96 -11.96 -2.42
CA THR A 33 1.88 -12.08 -1.43
C THR A 33 2.02 -10.96 -0.40
N LEU A 34 0.89 -10.52 0.18
CA LEU A 34 0.94 -9.51 1.25
C LEU A 34 1.70 -10.04 2.48
N ALA A 35 1.64 -11.35 2.74
CA ALA A 35 2.38 -12.00 3.81
C ALA A 35 3.90 -11.94 3.60
N ASP A 36 4.39 -12.13 2.36
CA ASP A 36 5.82 -12.03 2.07
C ASP A 36 6.33 -10.61 2.22
N VAL A 37 5.63 -9.62 1.62
CA VAL A 37 5.99 -8.21 1.73
C VAL A 37 6.01 -7.75 3.19
N ALA A 38 5.00 -8.10 3.98
CA ALA A 38 4.94 -7.80 5.40
C ALA A 38 6.08 -8.42 6.20
N ARG A 39 6.43 -9.68 5.91
CA ARG A 39 7.51 -10.38 6.58
C ARG A 39 8.87 -9.77 6.25
N GLU A 40 9.08 -9.35 5.02
CA GLU A 40 10.33 -8.70 4.59
C GLU A 40 10.49 -7.30 5.19
N SER A 41 9.42 -6.50 5.16
CA SER A 41 9.41 -5.10 5.63
C SER A 41 9.44 -4.97 7.16
N THR A 42 8.65 -5.80 7.86
CA THR A 42 8.42 -5.63 9.31
C THR A 42 8.85 -6.82 10.16
N GLY A 43 9.16 -7.98 9.54
CA GLY A 43 9.40 -9.22 10.26
C GLY A 43 8.15 -9.85 10.87
N LYS A 44 6.95 -9.34 10.57
CA LYS A 44 5.68 -9.79 11.17
C LYS A 44 4.91 -10.74 10.24
N THR A 45 4.04 -11.54 10.86
CA THR A 45 3.09 -12.40 10.14
C THR A 45 1.75 -11.68 10.05
N VAL A 46 1.20 -11.60 8.84
CA VAL A 46 -0.13 -11.04 8.59
C VAL A 46 -1.19 -12.08 8.97
N ASP A 47 -2.18 -11.65 9.73
CA ASP A 47 -3.38 -12.43 10.06
C ASP A 47 -4.49 -12.16 9.03
N ARG A 48 -4.80 -10.88 8.79
CA ARG A 48 -5.85 -10.45 7.86
C ARG A 48 -5.41 -9.21 7.09
N ALA A 49 -5.93 -9.05 5.87
CA ALA A 49 -5.68 -7.89 5.03
C ALA A 49 -6.98 -7.36 4.43
N TYR A 50 -7.04 -6.05 4.17
CA TYR A 50 -8.24 -5.37 3.68
C TYR A 50 -7.90 -4.29 2.66
N ALA A 51 -8.71 -4.17 1.61
CA ALA A 51 -8.67 -3.03 0.71
C ALA A 51 -9.56 -1.89 1.23
N TRP A 52 -9.12 -0.65 1.03
CA TRP A 52 -9.81 0.56 1.47
C TRP A 52 -9.98 1.52 0.29
N CYS A 53 -11.23 1.90 0.03
CA CYS A 53 -11.62 2.75 -1.09
C CYS A 53 -11.95 4.16 -0.64
N PRO A 54 -11.99 5.13 -1.58
CA PRO A 54 -12.45 6.47 -1.29
C PRO A 54 -13.77 6.45 -0.53
N TYR A 55 -13.95 7.45 0.33
CA TYR A 55 -15.11 7.54 1.24
C TYR A 55 -15.23 6.36 2.22
N HIS A 56 -14.12 5.71 2.59
CA HIS A 56 -14.11 4.67 3.62
C HIS A 56 -14.68 5.16 4.96
N ASP A 57 -15.19 4.22 5.74
CA ASP A 57 -15.65 4.46 7.11
C ASP A 57 -14.56 4.07 8.10
N ALA A 58 -13.97 5.07 8.77
CA ALA A 58 -12.93 4.83 9.77
C ALA A 58 -13.45 4.03 10.98
N SER A 59 -14.75 4.10 11.29
CA SER A 59 -15.35 3.30 12.36
C SER A 59 -15.49 1.83 11.99
N GLN A 60 -15.74 1.52 10.71
CA GLN A 60 -15.68 0.16 10.17
C GLN A 60 -14.26 -0.41 10.32
N ALA A 61 -13.24 0.37 9.97
CA ALA A 61 -11.85 -0.03 10.15
C ALA A 61 -11.49 -0.28 11.62
N ALA A 62 -11.93 0.60 12.52
CA ALA A 62 -11.73 0.42 13.96
C ALA A 62 -12.38 -0.87 14.49
N ALA A 63 -13.58 -1.20 14.02
CA ALA A 63 -14.27 -2.44 14.39
C ALA A 63 -13.53 -3.70 13.92
N LEU A 64 -12.72 -3.61 12.85
CA LEU A 64 -11.89 -4.71 12.36
C LEU A 64 -10.57 -4.87 13.13
N GLY A 65 -10.15 -3.87 13.91
CA GLY A 65 -8.93 -3.88 14.70
C GLY A 65 -7.88 -2.85 14.27
N PHE A 66 -8.21 -1.94 13.35
CA PHE A 66 -7.31 -0.86 12.97
C PHE A 66 -7.38 0.33 13.95
N ASN A 67 -6.33 1.13 13.98
CA ASN A 67 -6.38 2.45 14.62
C ASN A 67 -7.10 3.46 13.73
N GLU A 68 -8.19 4.03 14.22
CA GLU A 68 -9.01 5.01 13.49
C GLU A 68 -8.22 6.24 13.01
N GLN A 69 -7.15 6.61 13.73
CA GLN A 69 -6.31 7.77 13.38
C GLN A 69 -5.46 7.54 12.13
N ASP A 70 -5.27 6.30 11.70
CA ASP A 70 -4.53 5.96 10.49
C ASP A 70 -5.41 6.13 9.23
N PHE A 71 -6.69 6.48 9.41
CA PHE A 71 -7.68 6.65 8.36
C PHE A 71 -8.04 8.12 8.15
N PHE A 72 -8.11 8.52 6.88
CA PHE A 72 -8.66 9.81 6.48
C PHE A 72 -10.16 9.89 6.79
N SER A 73 -10.68 11.11 6.91
CA SER A 73 -12.12 11.37 7.05
C SER A 73 -12.43 12.79 6.57
N ILE A 74 -13.71 13.14 6.50
CA ILE A 74 -14.14 14.52 6.22
C ILE A 74 -13.47 15.56 7.15
N ASN A 75 -13.18 15.17 8.40
CA ASN A 75 -12.54 16.04 9.40
C ASN A 75 -11.01 15.86 9.45
N ARG A 76 -10.48 14.76 8.89
CA ARG A 76 -9.05 14.42 8.85
C ARG A 76 -8.64 14.22 7.40
N ASN A 77 -8.26 15.32 6.74
CA ASN A 77 -7.85 15.35 5.34
C ASN A 77 -8.97 14.89 4.35
N PRO A 78 -9.98 15.75 4.11
CA PRO A 78 -11.10 15.42 3.21
C PRO A 78 -10.64 15.12 1.79
N SER A 79 -9.62 15.83 1.28
CA SER A 79 -9.11 15.58 -0.07
C SER A 79 -8.54 14.18 -0.21
N ALA A 80 -7.78 13.69 0.78
CA ALA A 80 -7.27 12.33 0.75
C ALA A 80 -8.38 11.28 0.97
N TRP A 81 -9.37 11.59 1.81
CA TRP A 81 -10.53 10.72 2.02
C TRP A 81 -11.36 10.52 0.74
N GLU A 82 -11.44 11.54 -0.11
CA GLU A 82 -12.18 11.52 -1.38
C GLU A 82 -11.44 10.80 -2.52
N THR A 83 -10.12 10.60 -2.42
CA THR A 83 -9.31 10.14 -3.55
C THR A 83 -8.42 8.94 -3.27
N ARG A 84 -7.82 8.85 -2.07
CA ARG A 84 -6.82 7.81 -1.76
C ARG A 84 -7.50 6.44 -1.66
N THR A 85 -6.78 5.44 -2.15
CA THR A 85 -7.09 4.02 -1.93
C THR A 85 -5.99 3.43 -1.07
N GLY A 86 -6.22 2.30 -0.40
CA GLY A 86 -5.21 1.74 0.50
C GLY A 86 -5.37 0.25 0.74
N ILE A 87 -4.31 -0.35 1.29
CA ILE A 87 -4.32 -1.73 1.79
C ILE A 87 -3.93 -1.69 3.26
N GLY A 88 -4.81 -2.24 4.10
CA GLY A 88 -4.60 -2.38 5.53
C GLY A 88 -4.21 -3.81 5.89
N LEU A 89 -3.23 -3.97 6.77
CA LEU A 89 -2.79 -5.26 7.32
C LEU A 89 -3.05 -5.29 8.83
N ILE A 90 -3.53 -6.43 9.31
CA ILE A 90 -3.60 -6.78 10.73
C ILE A 90 -2.63 -7.94 10.95
N PHE A 91 -1.73 -7.79 11.90
CA PHE A 91 -0.70 -8.76 12.22
C PHE A 91 -1.13 -9.68 13.36
N THR A 92 -0.50 -10.86 13.44
CA THR A 92 -0.80 -11.86 14.48
C THR A 92 -0.47 -11.40 15.90
N ASP A 93 0.35 -10.35 16.06
CA ASP A 93 0.64 -9.70 17.35
C ASP A 93 -0.42 -8.67 17.78
N GLY A 94 -1.48 -8.50 16.97
CA GLY A 94 -2.58 -7.57 17.21
C GLY A 94 -2.31 -6.13 16.76
N SER A 95 -1.12 -5.83 16.24
CA SER A 95 -0.85 -4.52 15.61
C SER A 95 -1.46 -4.45 14.21
N SER A 96 -1.65 -3.23 13.71
CA SER A 96 -2.17 -2.98 12.37
C SER A 96 -1.41 -1.86 11.67
N SER A 97 -1.44 -1.85 10.34
CA SER A 97 -0.92 -0.75 9.51
C SER A 97 -1.78 -0.56 8.27
N VAL A 98 -1.78 0.65 7.71
CA VAL A 98 -2.43 0.94 6.41
C VAL A 98 -1.47 1.72 5.55
N GLU A 99 -1.31 1.27 4.31
CA GLU A 99 -0.58 2.02 3.28
C GLU A 99 -1.59 2.65 2.32
N TRP A 100 -1.47 3.96 2.12
CA TRP A 100 -2.37 4.75 1.29
C TRP A 100 -1.67 5.18 0.00
N PHE A 101 -2.32 4.92 -1.13
CA PHE A 101 -1.77 5.14 -2.46
C PHE A 101 -2.47 6.30 -3.16
N GLU A 102 -1.71 7.02 -3.99
CA GLU A 102 -2.31 7.94 -4.95
C GLU A 102 -3.05 7.13 -6.02
N PRO A 103 -4.35 7.41 -6.27
CA PRO A 103 -5.15 6.64 -7.23
C PRO A 103 -4.65 6.80 -8.68
N GLU A 104 -3.83 7.81 -8.93
CA GLU A 104 -3.19 8.06 -10.23
C GLU A 104 -1.99 7.12 -10.49
N GLU A 105 -1.52 6.39 -9.47
CA GLU A 105 -0.43 5.42 -9.55
C GLU A 105 -0.93 4.00 -9.25
N ILE A 106 -1.64 3.84 -8.14
CA ILE A 106 -2.17 2.56 -7.67
C ILE A 106 -3.62 2.78 -7.20
N ASN A 107 -4.53 1.99 -7.78
CA ASN A 107 -5.90 1.88 -7.33
C ASN A 107 -6.13 0.51 -6.68
N ALA A 108 -6.15 0.48 -5.34
CA ALA A 108 -6.47 -0.73 -4.57
C ALA A 108 -7.94 -1.15 -4.67
N CYS A 109 -8.78 -0.33 -5.31
CA CYS A 109 -10.22 -0.54 -5.47
C CYS A 109 -10.59 -0.79 -6.92
N GLY A 110 -10.03 -1.86 -7.47
CA GLY A 110 -10.41 -2.37 -8.77
C GLY A 110 -11.84 -2.92 -8.80
N ASN A 111 -12.24 -3.44 -9.96
CA ASN A 111 -13.60 -3.92 -10.17
C ASN A 111 -14.02 -4.99 -9.15
N GLY A 112 -15.11 -4.72 -8.42
CA GLY A 112 -15.67 -5.64 -7.43
C GLY A 112 -14.95 -5.64 -6.08
N ILE A 113 -14.06 -4.67 -5.83
CA ILE A 113 -13.43 -4.40 -4.54
C ILE A 113 -14.11 -3.17 -3.93
N GLU A 114 -14.75 -3.36 -2.78
CA GLU A 114 -15.35 -2.31 -1.97
C GLU A 114 -14.50 -2.02 -0.73
N SER A 115 -14.74 -0.88 -0.09
CA SER A 115 -14.05 -0.53 1.15
C SER A 115 -14.31 -1.55 2.25
N GLY A 116 -13.25 -2.11 2.84
CA GLY A 116 -13.33 -3.19 3.82
C GLY A 116 -13.42 -4.60 3.20
N THR A 117 -13.18 -4.74 1.88
CA THR A 117 -13.04 -6.08 1.25
C THR A 117 -11.82 -6.78 1.81
N GLU A 118 -12.01 -7.99 2.36
CA GLU A 118 -10.91 -8.84 2.83
C GLU A 118 -10.11 -9.40 1.66
N LEU A 119 -8.78 -9.33 1.78
CA LEU A 119 -7.80 -9.88 0.86
C LEU A 119 -7.11 -11.06 1.54
N ASP A 120 -6.91 -12.17 0.82
CA ASP A 120 -6.13 -13.31 1.33
C ASP A 120 -4.63 -12.93 1.38
N PRO A 121 -4.00 -12.84 2.55
CA PRO A 121 -2.60 -12.43 2.65
C PRO A 121 -1.62 -13.42 2.02
N GLY A 122 -2.01 -14.69 1.88
CA GLY A 122 -1.19 -15.75 1.30
C GLY A 122 -1.46 -16.01 -0.18
N ALA A 123 -2.47 -15.37 -0.77
CA ALA A 123 -2.72 -15.43 -2.20
C ALA A 123 -1.78 -14.50 -2.96
N GLU A 124 -1.44 -14.87 -4.19
CA GLU A 124 -0.73 -13.97 -5.11
C GLU A 124 -1.62 -12.77 -5.40
N LEU A 125 -1.11 -11.58 -5.06
CA LEU A 125 -1.76 -10.32 -5.40
C LEU A 125 -1.44 -9.98 -6.86
N ARG A 126 -2.46 -9.65 -7.64
CA ARG A 126 -2.31 -9.29 -9.06
C ARG A 126 -2.81 -7.87 -9.30
N THR A 127 -2.12 -7.17 -10.19
CA THR A 127 -2.57 -5.89 -10.71
C THR A 127 -2.56 -5.93 -12.24
N HIS A 128 -3.40 -5.13 -12.87
CA HIS A 128 -3.26 -4.80 -14.28
C HIS A 128 -3.02 -3.29 -14.47
N VAL A 129 -2.48 -2.92 -15.62
CA VAL A 129 -2.35 -1.52 -16.02
C VAL A 129 -3.62 -1.06 -16.71
N GLU A 130 -4.24 -0.03 -16.16
CA GLU A 130 -5.32 0.72 -16.82
C GLU A 130 -4.79 2.07 -17.30
N LYS A 131 -5.15 2.47 -18.54
CA LYS A 131 -4.86 3.80 -19.06
C LYS A 131 -6.01 4.74 -18.74
N VAL A 132 -5.80 5.59 -17.75
CA VAL A 132 -6.82 6.54 -17.29
C VAL A 132 -6.53 7.92 -17.89
N GLY A 133 -7.57 8.51 -18.48
CA GLY A 133 -7.51 9.85 -19.06
C GLY A 133 -7.89 10.91 -18.04
N TYR A 134 -7.00 11.86 -17.80
CA TYR A 134 -7.22 13.03 -16.94
C TYR A 134 -7.43 14.26 -17.81
N SER A 135 -8.50 15.01 -17.56
CA SER A 135 -8.76 16.27 -18.25
C SER A 135 -7.79 17.35 -17.76
N GLY A 136 -6.79 17.70 -18.57
CA GLY A 136 -5.88 18.81 -18.31
C GLY A 136 -6.50 20.16 -18.71
N SER A 137 -6.03 21.25 -18.07
CA SER A 137 -6.50 22.63 -18.33
C SER A 137 -6.02 23.22 -19.67
N SER A 138 -5.18 22.53 -20.43
CA SER A 138 -4.67 22.97 -21.74
C SER A 138 -4.80 21.88 -22.81
N SER A 139 -5.97 21.80 -23.44
CA SER A 139 -6.20 21.22 -24.79
C SER A 139 -5.75 19.77 -25.06
N GLY A 140 -5.54 18.93 -24.04
CA GLY A 140 -5.22 17.51 -24.21
C GLY A 140 -5.70 16.65 -23.03
N ILE A 141 -5.98 15.37 -23.31
CA ILE A 141 -6.19 14.34 -22.28
C ILE A 141 -4.79 13.85 -21.88
N ASP A 142 -4.41 14.02 -20.62
CA ASP A 142 -3.21 13.40 -20.06
C ASP A 142 -3.55 11.93 -19.78
N GLN A 143 -2.80 11.00 -20.36
CA GLN A 143 -3.00 9.57 -20.10
C GLN A 143 -1.97 9.09 -19.09
N ARG A 144 -2.43 8.44 -18.04
CA ARG A 144 -1.57 7.83 -17.03
C ARG A 144 -1.83 6.34 -16.92
N GLU A 145 -0.77 5.61 -16.66
CA GLU A 145 -0.80 4.17 -16.41
C GLU A 145 -0.99 3.96 -14.91
N VAL A 146 -2.14 3.40 -14.54
CA VAL A 146 -2.53 3.13 -13.15
C VAL A 146 -2.47 1.63 -12.91
N ARG A 147 -1.87 1.20 -11.81
CA ARG A 147 -1.91 -0.20 -11.34
C ARG A 147 -3.21 -0.44 -10.59
N VAL A 148 -4.09 -1.27 -11.13
CA VAL A 148 -5.40 -1.56 -10.55
C VAL A 148 -5.39 -2.96 -9.95
N LEU A 149 -5.80 -3.08 -8.68
CA LEU A 149 -5.87 -4.36 -7.99
C LEU A 149 -6.93 -5.28 -8.60
N GLU A 150 -6.57 -6.54 -8.82
CA GLU A 150 -7.47 -7.61 -9.25
C GLU A 150 -7.93 -8.44 -8.06
N ARG A 151 -9.10 -9.06 -8.21
CA ARG A 151 -9.66 -9.99 -7.23
C ARG A 151 -9.34 -11.44 -7.58
#